data_AF-A0A1I5J0Y8-F1
#
_entry.id   AF-A0A1I5J0Y8-F1
#
_cell.length_a   1.000
_cell.length_b   1.000
_cell.length_c   1.000
_cell.angle_alpha   90.00
_cell.angle_beta   90.00
_cell.angle_gamma   90.00
#
_symmetry.space_group_name_H-M   'P 1'
#
loop_
_entity.id
_entity.type
_entity.pdbx_description
1 polymer ?
#
loop_
_entity_poly.entity_id
_entity_poly.type
_entity_poly.pdbx_seq_one_letter_code
_entity_poly.pdbx_strand_id
1 'polypeptide(L)'
;MSVPEHESPAVESYVRLKALGMHLKAHGFTVDYVAGGLVVRNTTSTARSFCGAEGISGDTIIRRPHDKDEGRYWFFTSWQQPIAESERITDALVMIKGYLGASA
;
A
#
# COMPACT_ATOMS: atom_id res chain seq x y z
N MET A 1 15.93 -34.01 7.98
CA MET A 1 15.26 -32.78 8.45
C MET A 1 15.54 -31.71 7.42
N SER A 2 14.59 -31.48 6.51
CA SER A 2 14.74 -30.46 5.47
C SER A 2 14.46 -29.10 6.09
N VAL A 3 15.50 -28.29 6.24
CA VAL A 3 15.34 -26.86 6.54
C VAL A 3 14.52 -26.24 5.41
N PRO A 4 13.37 -25.61 5.67
CA PRO A 4 12.64 -24.92 4.61
C PRO A 4 13.52 -23.78 4.13
N GLU A 5 13.75 -23.75 2.82
CA GLU A 5 14.54 -22.73 2.16
C GLU A 5 13.96 -21.37 2.55
N HIS A 6 14.77 -20.56 3.23
CA HIS A 6 14.41 -19.26 3.73
C HIS A 6 14.08 -18.39 2.52
N GLU A 7 12.80 -18.36 2.14
CA GLU A 7 12.27 -17.48 1.11
C GLU A 7 12.76 -16.08 1.47
N SER A 8 13.66 -15.53 0.65
CA SER A 8 14.42 -14.35 1.06
C SER A 8 13.44 -13.26 1.49
N PRO A 9 13.66 -12.57 2.62
CA PRO A 9 12.69 -11.60 3.16
C PRO A 9 12.32 -10.52 2.15
N ALA A 10 13.19 -10.24 1.17
CA ALA A 10 12.92 -9.36 0.04
C ALA A 10 11.86 -9.91 -0.95
N VAL A 11 11.85 -11.22 -1.22
CA VAL A 11 10.87 -11.88 -2.10
C VAL A 11 9.49 -11.86 -1.45
N GLU A 12 9.38 -12.26 -0.19
CA GLU A 12 8.11 -12.20 0.53
C GLU A 12 7.60 -10.76 0.68
N SER A 13 8.52 -9.80 0.95
CA SER A 13 8.20 -8.36 0.96
C SER A 13 7.56 -7.90 -0.34
N TYR A 14 8.12 -8.33 -1.48
CA TYR A 14 7.63 -7.98 -2.78
C TYR A 14 6.28 -8.64 -3.08
N VAL A 15 6.06 -9.89 -2.68
CA VAL A 15 4.80 -10.61 -2.85
C VAL A 15 3.64 -9.91 -2.12
N ARG A 16 3.85 -9.43 -0.88
CA ARG A 16 2.79 -8.74 -0.12
C ARG A 16 2.42 -7.38 -0.71
N LEU A 17 3.43 -6.59 -1.12
CA LEU A 17 3.19 -5.33 -1.86
C LEU A 17 2.46 -5.59 -3.18
N LYS A 18 2.82 -6.68 -3.87
CA LYS A 18 2.15 -7.09 -5.11
C LYS A 18 0.68 -7.43 -4.86
N ALA A 19 0.39 -8.23 -3.83
CA ALA A 19 -0.97 -8.56 -3.44
C ALA A 19 -1.79 -7.29 -3.14
N LEU A 20 -1.29 -6.39 -2.29
CA LEU A 20 -1.96 -5.12 -2.00
C LEU A 20 -2.26 -4.32 -3.28
N GLY A 21 -1.29 -4.20 -4.19
CA GLY A 21 -1.48 -3.52 -5.46
C GLY A 21 -2.53 -4.18 -6.38
N MET A 22 -2.66 -5.51 -6.37
CA MET A 22 -3.72 -6.21 -7.10
C MET A 22 -5.10 -5.89 -6.52
N HIS A 23 -5.24 -5.88 -5.20
CA HIS A 23 -6.49 -5.50 -4.53
C HIS A 23 -6.86 -4.05 -4.85
N LEU A 24 -5.92 -3.11 -4.76
CA LEU A 24 -6.15 -1.71 -5.10
C LEU A 24 -6.59 -1.53 -6.57
N LYS A 25 -5.96 -2.24 -7.51
CA LYS A 25 -6.40 -2.26 -8.92
C LYS A 25 -7.83 -2.76 -9.08
N ALA A 26 -8.20 -3.84 -8.39
CA ALA A 26 -9.56 -4.38 -8.42
C ALA A 26 -10.60 -3.37 -7.87
N HIS A 27 -10.18 -2.47 -6.99
CA HIS A 27 -11.00 -1.39 -6.42
C HIS A 27 -10.90 -0.05 -7.19
N GLY A 28 -10.36 -0.05 -8.41
CA GLY A 28 -10.37 1.13 -9.29
C GLY A 28 -9.19 2.10 -9.11
N PHE A 29 -8.17 1.73 -8.33
CA PHE A 29 -6.95 2.53 -8.22
C PHE A 29 -5.99 2.20 -9.35
N THR A 30 -5.27 3.21 -9.81
CA THR A 30 -4.08 3.01 -10.63
C THR A 30 -2.92 2.71 -9.69
N VAL A 31 -2.15 1.65 -9.97
CA VAL A 31 -0.93 1.35 -9.20
C VAL A 31 0.28 1.07 -10.07
N ASP A 32 1.42 1.58 -9.62
CA ASP A 32 2.74 1.37 -10.21
C ASP A 32 3.70 0.79 -9.17
N TYR A 33 4.42 -0.26 -9.54
CA TYR A 33 5.45 -0.84 -8.67
C TYR A 33 6.79 -0.16 -8.96
N VAL A 34 7.40 0.39 -7.93
CA VAL A 34 8.73 1.03 -7.99
C VAL A 34 9.70 0.27 -7.10
N ALA A 35 11.01 0.50 -7.30
CA ALA A 35 12.02 -0.10 -6.44
C ALA A 35 11.78 0.31 -4.97
N GLY A 36 11.32 -0.64 -4.15
CA GLY A 36 11.06 -0.42 -2.72
C GLY A 36 9.66 0.04 -2.34
N GLY A 37 8.69 0.12 -3.26
CA GLY A 37 7.34 0.56 -2.92
C GLY A 37 6.27 0.38 -4.00
N LEU A 38 5.06 0.79 -3.64
CA LEU A 38 3.86 0.76 -4.46
C LEU A 38 3.28 2.16 -4.54
N VAL A 39 3.33 2.79 -5.71
CA VAL A 39 2.65 4.06 -5.95
C VAL A 39 1.18 3.77 -6.24
N VAL A 40 0.29 4.42 -5.51
CA VAL A 40 -1.16 4.27 -5.59
C VAL A 40 -1.76 5.61 -5.96
N ARG A 41 -2.61 5.66 -6.99
CA ARG A 41 -3.30 6.87 -7.42
C ARG A 41 -4.79 6.60 -7.59
N ASN A 42 -5.61 7.48 -7.05
CA ASN A 42 -7.03 7.52 -7.32
C ASN A 42 -7.29 8.53 -8.45
N THR A 43 -7.48 8.02 -9.66
CA THR A 43 -7.84 8.82 -10.84
C THR A 43 -9.34 9.03 -10.96
N THR A 44 -10.14 8.42 -10.07
CA THR A 44 -11.60 8.56 -10.00
C THR A 44 -12.05 9.57 -8.95
N SER A 45 -11.09 10.18 -8.22
CA SER A 45 -11.37 11.21 -7.23
C SER A 45 -12.04 12.40 -7.89
N THR A 46 -13.37 12.49 -7.70
CA THR A 46 -14.20 13.65 -8.02
C THR A 46 -14.04 14.79 -7.01
N ALA A 47 -13.14 14.61 -6.03
CA ALA A 47 -12.72 15.67 -5.12
C ALA A 47 -12.19 16.84 -5.96
N ARG A 48 -12.96 17.92 -5.98
CA ARG A 48 -12.61 19.16 -6.66
C ARG A 48 -11.32 19.65 -6.02
N SER A 49 -10.19 19.49 -6.70
CA SER A 49 -8.96 20.17 -6.30
C SER A 49 -9.30 21.64 -6.16
N PHE A 50 -8.88 22.26 -5.06
CA PHE A 50 -9.03 23.69 -4.83
C PHE A 50 -8.50 24.52 -6.04
N CYS A 51 -7.64 23.92 -6.88
CA CYS A 51 -7.07 24.52 -8.09
C CYS A 51 -7.52 23.84 -9.42
N GLY A 52 -8.78 23.44 -9.58
CA GLY A 52 -9.41 23.27 -10.90
C GLY A 52 -8.94 22.10 -11.81
N ALA A 53 -7.90 21.36 -11.45
CA ALA A 53 -7.57 20.08 -12.05
C ALA A 53 -8.35 18.94 -11.38
N GLU A 54 -8.77 17.92 -12.14
CA GLU A 54 -9.23 16.66 -11.56
C GLU A 54 -8.21 16.20 -10.50
N GLY A 55 -8.67 16.08 -9.27
CA GLY A 55 -7.79 15.86 -8.13
C GLY A 55 -7.28 14.44 -8.11
N ILE A 56 -6.20 14.18 -8.83
CA ILE A 56 -5.47 12.92 -8.71
C ILE A 56 -4.85 12.89 -7.31
N SER A 57 -5.53 12.23 -6.38
CA SER A 57 -4.96 11.91 -5.07
C SER A 57 -4.09 10.67 -5.20
N GLY A 58 -2.95 10.65 -4.52
CA GLY A 58 -2.04 9.51 -4.60
C GLY A 58 -1.05 9.48 -3.45
N ASP A 59 -0.48 8.30 -3.23
CA ASP A 59 0.47 8.02 -2.16
C ASP A 59 1.45 6.92 -2.59
N THR A 60 2.62 6.88 -1.97
CA THR A 60 3.60 5.80 -2.14
C THR A 60 3.62 4.95 -0.89
N ILE A 61 3.17 3.71 -1.04
CA ILE A 61 3.12 2.73 0.03
C ILE A 61 4.42 1.96 0.06
N ILE A 62 5.08 1.96 1.22
CA ILE A 62 6.29 1.19 1.47
C ILE A 62 6.05 0.13 2.54
N ARG A 63 6.80 -0.96 2.49
CA ARG A 63 6.82 -1.99 3.54
C ARG A 63 8.10 -1.84 4.35
N ARG A 64 8.00 -1.70 5.66
CA ARG A 64 9.16 -1.66 6.57
C ARG A 64 8.82 -2.33 7.91
N PRO A 65 9.82 -2.81 8.66
CA PRO A 65 9.58 -3.24 10.04
C PRO A 65 9.06 -2.07 10.87
N HIS A 66 8.12 -2.36 11.76
CA HIS A 66 7.57 -1.41 12.72
C HIS A 66 8.26 -1.63 14.07
N ASP A 67 9.02 -0.62 14.51
CA ASP A 67 9.88 -0.71 15.71
C ASP A 67 9.09 -0.97 17.00
N LYS A 68 7.79 -0.62 17.02
CA LYS A 68 6.90 -0.79 18.17
C LYS A 68 6.18 -2.14 18.20
N ASP A 69 6.31 -2.95 17.15
CA ASP A 69 5.55 -4.19 16.93
C ASP A 69 6.47 -5.40 16.79
N GLU A 70 7.54 -5.45 17.61
CA GLU A 70 8.51 -6.55 17.62
C GLU A 70 9.17 -6.81 16.26
N GLY A 71 9.27 -5.78 15.41
CA GLY A 71 9.85 -5.89 14.08
C GLY A 71 8.91 -6.49 13.02
N ARG A 72 7.62 -6.69 13.34
CA ARG A 72 6.62 -7.06 12.32
C ARG A 72 6.60 -6.02 11.21
N TYR A 73 6.40 -6.49 10.00
CA TYR A 73 6.36 -5.62 8.84
C TYR A 73 4.99 -4.98 8.68
N TRP A 74 4.98 -3.69 8.45
CA TRP A 74 3.78 -2.90 8.22
C TRP A 74 3.87 -2.16 6.89
N PHE A 75 2.71 -1.78 6.36
CA PHE A 75 2.61 -0.81 5.28
C PHE A 75 2.63 0.60 5.85
N PHE A 76 3.33 1.49 5.17
CA PHE A 76 3.43 2.89 5.55
C PHE A 76 3.12 3.78 4.36
N THR A 77 2.53 4.94 4.65
CA THR A 77 2.36 6.03 3.68
C THR A 77 3.71 6.69 3.38
N SER A 78 3.73 7.54 2.35
CA SER A 78 4.91 8.37 2.03
C SER A 78 5.34 9.29 3.18
N TRP A 79 4.42 9.64 4.09
CA TRP A 79 4.68 10.43 5.30
C TRP A 79 5.08 9.58 6.52
N GLN A 80 5.50 8.33 6.32
CA GLN A 80 5.95 7.41 7.37
C GLN A 80 4.86 7.10 8.42
N GLN A 81 3.58 7.24 8.07
CA GLN A 81 2.50 6.84 8.97
C GLN A 81 2.16 5.36 8.76
N PRO A 82 2.08 4.56 9.84
CA PRO A 82 1.68 3.16 9.74
C PRO A 82 0.22 3.05 9.29
N ILE A 83 -0.05 2.13 8.37
CA ILE A 83 -1.39 1.85 7.83
C ILE A 83 -1.95 0.59 8.48
N ALA A 84 -1.29 -0.54 8.26
CA ALA A 84 -1.65 -1.85 8.79
C ALA A 84 -0.46 -2.82 8.70
N GLU A 85 -0.51 -3.91 9.46
CA GLU A 85 0.42 -5.03 9.33
C GLU A 85 0.39 -5.63 7.92
N SER A 86 1.54 -6.06 7.41
CA SER A 86 1.70 -6.48 6.02
C SER A 86 0.96 -7.77 5.64
N GLU A 87 0.50 -8.52 6.64
CA GLU A 87 -0.38 -9.69 6.45
C GLU A 87 -1.86 -9.30 6.33
N ARG A 88 -2.23 -8.10 6.80
CA ARG A 88 -3.61 -7.60 6.84
C ARG A 88 -3.93 -6.75 5.61
N ILE A 89 -3.85 -7.37 4.44
CA ILE A 89 -4.01 -6.70 3.13
C ILE A 89 -5.35 -5.95 3.00
N THR A 90 -6.44 -6.56 3.45
CA THR A 90 -7.79 -5.95 3.40
C THR A 90 -7.88 -4.69 4.25
N ASP A 91 -7.25 -4.69 5.43
CA ASP A 91 -7.28 -3.52 6.32
C ASP A 91 -6.46 -2.38 5.74
N ALA A 92 -5.29 -2.70 5.16
CA ALA A 92 -4.48 -1.73 4.43
C ALA A 92 -5.27 -1.11 3.27
N LEU A 93 -5.99 -1.92 2.49
CA LEU A 93 -6.85 -1.47 1.40
C LEU A 93 -7.93 -0.48 1.90
N VAL A 94 -8.66 -0.83 2.97
CA VAL A 94 -9.76 0.01 3.50
C VAL A 94 -9.22 1.37 3.96
N MET A 95 -8.08 1.37 4.66
CA MET A 95 -7.43 2.60 5.10
C MET A 95 -7.00 3.47 3.92
N ILE A 96 -6.36 2.87 2.90
CA ILE A 96 -5.94 3.56 1.68
C ILE A 96 -7.12 4.15 0.91
N LYS A 97 -8.23 3.40 0.80
CA LYS A 97 -9.48 3.93 0.23
C LYS A 97 -9.96 5.18 0.97
N GLY A 98 -9.97 5.11 2.29
CA GLY A 98 -10.47 6.18 3.15
C GLY A 98 -9.73 7.51 2.96
N TYR A 99 -8.39 7.51 3.00
CA TYR A 99 -7.64 8.77 2.91
C TYR A 99 -7.36 9.25 1.47
N LEU A 100 -7.38 8.36 0.47
CA LEU A 100 -7.31 8.75 -0.94
C LEU A 100 -8.67 9.15 -1.51
N GLY A 101 -9.70 9.32 -0.67
CA GLY A 101 -11.00 9.84 -1.07
C GLY A 101 -11.75 8.94 -2.04
N ALA A 102 -11.46 7.64 -2.09
CA ALA A 102 -12.31 6.69 -2.79
C ALA A 102 -13.54 6.44 -1.90
N SER A 103 -14.70 6.91 -2.36
CA SER A 103 -15.98 6.58 -1.71
C SER A 103 -16.15 5.06 -1.68
N ALA A 104 -16.81 4.57 -0.63
CA ALA A 104 -16.94 3.15 -0.31
C ALA A 104 -17.52 2.34 -1.46
#